data_AF-A0A0P8XXF1-F1
#
_entry.id   AF-A0A0P8XXF1-F1
#
_cell.length_a   1.000
_cell.length_b   1.000
_cell.length_c   1.000
_cell.angle_alpha   90.00
_cell.angle_beta   90.00
_cell.angle_gamma   90.00
#
_symmetry.space_group_name_H-M   'P 1'
#
loop_
_entity.id
_entity.type
_entity.pdbx_description
1 polymer ?
#
loop_
_entity_poly.entity_id
_entity_poly.type
_entity_poly.pdbx_seq_one_letter_code
_entity_poly.pdbx_strand_id
1 'polypeptide(L)'
;MLLSEAEGNTEHGVIRQSCSGSARSESFYALRRDAAVGVDGMSWREYEEGLLQRVTDLHGRLHSGAYRATPSRRVYIPKADGRQRPLGVTSLEDKIVQQAVVTVLNAIYEEDFLGFSYGFWPGRSQHNALDALTVALKSQKVNWILDADITSLFDEIDHEWMLMFLGHRIADRHLLGLICKWLQAGVMEDGRRVAATQGLPKARC
;
A
#
# COMPACT_ATOMS: atom_id res chain seq x y z
N MET A 1 8.94 -40.35 -6.68
CA MET A 1 9.34 -40.69 -5.30
C MET A 1 10.35 -39.61 -4.90
N LEU A 2 9.94 -38.46 -4.38
CA LEU A 2 9.26 -38.24 -3.10
C LEU A 2 8.23 -37.10 -3.23
N LEU A 3 6.96 -37.49 -3.07
CA LEU A 3 5.88 -36.65 -2.54
C LEU A 3 5.72 -37.05 -1.07
N SER A 4 5.12 -36.18 -0.25
CA SER A 4 5.11 -36.16 1.24
C SER A 4 6.40 -35.59 1.81
N GLU A 5 6.44 -34.54 2.62
CA GLU A 5 5.46 -34.00 3.57
C GLU A 5 5.57 -32.46 3.58
N ALA A 6 4.50 -31.75 3.23
CA ALA A 6 4.37 -30.31 3.44
C ALA A 6 2.89 -29.96 3.66
N GLU A 7 2.21 -30.75 4.50
CA GLU A 7 0.90 -30.39 5.04
C GLU A 7 1.10 -30.05 6.52
N GLY A 8 0.95 -28.76 6.83
CA GLY A 8 0.98 -28.26 8.20
C GLY A 8 1.68 -26.92 8.33
N ASN A 9 0.86 -25.87 8.48
CA ASN A 9 1.22 -24.59 9.10
C ASN A 9 1.63 -23.40 8.20
N THR A 10 0.94 -23.17 7.10
CA THR A 10 1.01 -21.91 6.32
C THR A 10 0.12 -20.79 6.84
N GLU A 11 -0.78 -21.05 7.80
CA GLU A 11 -1.79 -20.08 8.25
C GLU A 11 -1.24 -18.95 9.16
N HIS A 12 0.00 -19.03 9.64
CA HIS A 12 0.56 -18.09 10.63
C HIS A 12 1.93 -17.49 10.26
N GLY A 13 2.48 -17.79 9.08
CA GLY A 13 3.89 -17.51 8.76
C GLY A 13 4.19 -16.06 8.36
N VAL A 14 3.33 -15.44 7.55
CA VAL A 14 3.67 -14.21 6.85
C VAL A 14 3.72 -12.98 7.77
N ILE A 15 2.74 -12.84 8.67
CA ILE A 15 2.76 -11.78 9.69
C ILE A 15 3.89 -12.00 10.69
N ARG A 16 4.22 -13.25 11.05
CA ARG A 16 5.25 -13.54 12.05
C ARG A 16 6.67 -13.23 11.55
N GLN A 17 6.94 -13.44 10.26
CA GLN A 17 8.25 -13.20 9.65
C GLN A 17 8.52 -11.71 9.35
N SER A 18 7.46 -10.92 9.09
CA SER A 18 7.51 -9.44 9.10
C SER A 18 7.58 -8.85 10.54
N CYS A 19 7.43 -9.69 11.57
CA CYS A 19 7.29 -9.31 12.97
C CYS A 19 8.52 -9.60 13.86
N SER A 20 9.74 -9.54 13.34
CA SER A 20 10.89 -9.30 14.22
C SER A 20 10.97 -7.79 14.57
N GLY A 21 11.55 -7.43 15.72
CA GLY A 21 11.72 -6.01 16.08
C GLY A 21 12.56 -5.21 15.08
N SER A 22 13.41 -5.88 14.29
CA SER A 22 14.24 -5.27 13.25
C SER A 22 13.44 -4.84 12.01
N ALA A 23 12.55 -5.70 11.48
CA ALA A 23 11.79 -5.44 10.25
C ALA A 23 10.83 -4.23 10.34
N ARG A 24 10.36 -3.92 11.56
CA ARG A 24 9.46 -2.76 11.80
C ARG A 24 10.21 -1.44 11.86
N SER A 25 11.42 -1.47 12.43
CA SER A 25 12.32 -0.31 12.41
C SER A 25 12.75 -0.03 10.97
N GLU A 26 13.02 -1.08 10.18
CA GLU A 26 13.29 -0.96 8.75
C GLU A 26 12.13 -0.31 7.98
N SER A 27 10.88 -0.70 8.27
CA SER A 27 9.70 -0.09 7.64
C SER A 27 9.57 1.40 8.00
N PHE A 28 9.88 1.80 9.23
CA PHE A 28 9.94 3.20 9.64
C PHE A 28 11.05 3.99 8.92
N TYR A 29 12.25 3.40 8.79
CA TYR A 29 13.38 4.04 8.11
C TYR A 29 13.23 4.07 6.58
N ALA A 30 12.37 3.23 6.00
CA ALA A 30 12.00 3.29 4.59
C ALA A 30 11.09 4.50 4.27
N LEU A 31 10.42 5.08 5.28
CA LEU A 31 9.57 6.26 5.09
C LEU A 31 10.40 7.52 4.87
N ARG A 32 9.82 8.45 4.10
CA ARG A 32 10.40 9.79 3.92
C ARG A 32 10.37 10.59 5.21
N ARG A 33 11.51 11.15 5.60
CA ARG A 33 11.66 11.99 6.82
C ARG A 33 10.85 13.29 6.77
N ASP A 34 10.56 13.77 5.57
CA ASP A 34 9.78 14.98 5.29
C ASP A 34 8.31 14.66 4.93
N ALA A 35 7.85 13.42 5.17
CA ALA A 35 6.49 13.04 4.89
C ALA A 35 5.50 13.93 5.66
N ALA A 36 4.46 14.38 4.97
CA ALA A 36 3.40 15.19 5.57
C ALA A 36 2.75 14.46 6.75
N VAL A 37 2.42 15.21 7.80
CA VAL A 37 1.81 14.67 9.02
C VAL A 37 0.34 14.32 8.80
N GLY A 38 -0.11 13.27 9.47
CA GLY A 38 -1.50 12.81 9.46
C GLY A 38 -2.43 13.70 10.29
N VAL A 39 -3.58 13.16 10.67
CA VAL A 39 -4.57 13.84 11.52
C VAL A 39 -4.12 14.01 12.97
N ASP A 40 -3.20 13.17 13.42
CA ASP A 40 -2.58 13.16 14.75
C ASP A 40 -1.46 14.19 14.90
N GLY A 41 -1.02 14.81 13.80
CA GLY A 41 0.06 15.80 13.79
C GLY A 41 1.45 15.22 14.03
N MET A 42 1.58 13.89 14.18
CA MET A 42 2.85 13.25 14.52
C MET A 42 3.83 13.29 13.35
N SER A 43 4.97 13.96 13.53
CA SER A 43 6.04 13.98 12.54
C SER A 43 6.99 12.79 12.68
N TRP A 44 7.75 12.54 11.61
CA TRP A 44 8.76 11.48 11.59
C TRP A 44 9.80 11.67 12.70
N ARG A 45 10.25 12.91 12.93
CA ARG A 45 11.29 13.24 13.94
C ARG A 45 10.78 13.04 15.36
N GLU A 46 9.56 13.50 15.66
CA GLU A 46 8.95 13.32 16.98
C GLU A 46 8.67 11.84 17.30
N TYR A 47 8.33 11.05 16.28
CA TYR A 47 8.13 9.62 16.45
C TYR A 47 9.45 8.88 16.70
N GLU A 48 10.54 9.32 16.06
CA GLU A 48 11.88 8.73 16.21
C GLU A 48 12.38 8.78 17.67
N GLU A 49 12.10 9.87 18.40
CA GLU A 49 12.55 10.07 19.79
C GLU A 49 12.10 8.94 20.75
N GLY A 50 10.99 8.26 20.44
CA GLY A 50 10.45 7.15 21.22
C GLY A 50 10.28 5.86 20.41
N LEU A 51 11.04 5.71 19.31
CA LEU A 51 10.78 4.72 18.26
C LEU A 51 10.55 3.31 18.81
N LEU A 52 11.47 2.80 19.64
CA LEU A 52 11.44 1.42 20.11
C LEU A 52 10.17 1.13 20.93
N GLN A 53 9.81 2.04 21.84
CA GLN A 53 8.62 1.89 22.68
C GLN A 53 7.34 1.97 21.84
N ARG A 54 7.25 2.95 20.94
CA ARG A 54 6.08 3.15 20.07
C ARG A 54 5.87 1.98 19.10
N VAL A 55 6.93 1.48 18.48
CA VAL A 55 6.86 0.32 17.58
C VAL A 55 6.49 -0.95 18.36
N THR A 56 6.96 -1.09 19.60
CA THR A 56 6.59 -2.23 20.45
C THR A 56 5.10 -2.17 20.83
N ASP A 57 4.60 -0.99 21.21
CA ASP A 57 3.17 -0.77 21.47
C ASP A 57 2.31 -1.02 20.24
N LEU A 58 2.68 -0.44 19.09
CA LEU A 58 2.00 -0.63 17.81
C LEU A 58 1.93 -2.10 17.44
N HIS A 59 3.01 -2.86 17.64
CA HIS A 59 2.99 -4.29 17.45
C HIS A 59 2.02 -5.02 18.38
N GLY A 60 2.01 -4.67 19.67
CA GLY A 60 1.06 -5.23 20.63
C GLY A 60 -0.39 -4.96 20.22
N ARG A 61 -0.69 -3.76 19.71
CA ARG A 61 -2.00 -3.41 19.16
C ARG A 61 -2.35 -4.18 17.89
N LEU A 62 -1.40 -4.41 16.99
CA LEU A 62 -1.62 -5.22 15.78
C LEU A 62 -1.92 -6.67 16.13
N HIS A 63 -1.13 -7.26 17.04
CA HIS A 63 -1.27 -8.67 17.43
C HIS A 63 -2.55 -8.94 18.25
N SER A 64 -2.94 -8.00 19.11
CA SER A 64 -4.19 -8.11 19.89
C SER A 64 -5.44 -7.76 19.07
N GLY A 65 -5.29 -7.25 17.85
CA GLY A 65 -6.40 -6.73 17.04
C GLY A 65 -6.92 -5.35 17.48
N ALA A 66 -6.33 -4.74 18.52
CA ALA A 66 -6.67 -3.42 19.03
C ALA A 66 -6.27 -2.27 18.10
N TYR A 67 -5.44 -2.52 17.08
CA TYR A 67 -5.07 -1.54 16.07
C TYR A 67 -6.29 -1.01 15.31
N ARG A 68 -6.38 0.31 15.19
CA ARG A 68 -7.41 1.04 14.46
C ARG A 68 -6.73 1.96 13.45
N ALA A 69 -7.09 1.80 12.18
CA ALA A 69 -6.65 2.71 11.13
C ALA A 69 -7.23 4.11 11.38
N THR A 70 -6.41 5.14 11.19
CA THR A 70 -6.82 6.53 11.35
C THR A 70 -7.36 7.10 10.03
N PRO A 71 -8.38 7.98 10.06
CA PRO A 71 -8.80 8.67 8.85
C PRO A 71 -7.64 9.50 8.30
N SER A 72 -7.46 9.48 6.98
CA SER A 72 -6.42 10.28 6.34
C SER A 72 -6.77 11.77 6.36
N ARG A 73 -5.78 12.66 6.50
CA ARG A 73 -6.00 14.12 6.48
C ARG A 73 -6.11 14.62 5.04
N ARG A 74 -7.18 15.35 4.70
CA ARG A 74 -7.32 15.95 3.37
C ARG A 74 -6.28 17.05 3.16
N VAL A 75 -5.54 16.97 2.05
CA VAL A 75 -4.63 18.02 1.57
C VAL A 75 -4.89 18.26 0.09
N TYR A 76 -4.85 19.52 -0.33
CA TYR A 76 -5.07 19.92 -1.71
C TYR A 76 -3.76 20.36 -2.36
N ILE A 77 -3.42 19.76 -3.49
CA ILE A 77 -2.29 20.20 -4.33
C ILE A 77 -2.83 20.93 -5.56
N PRO A 78 -2.40 22.17 -5.84
CA PRO A 78 -2.80 22.88 -7.05
C PRO A 78 -2.24 22.19 -8.29
N LYS A 79 -3.07 22.05 -9.32
CA LYS A 79 -2.65 21.66 -10.67
C LYS A 79 -2.39 22.92 -11.52
N ALA A 80 -1.63 22.74 -12.59
CA ALA A 80 -1.36 23.81 -13.56
C ALA A 80 -2.63 24.36 -14.24
N ASP A 81 -3.69 23.56 -14.31
CA ASP A 81 -4.99 23.92 -14.90
C ASP A 81 -5.94 24.64 -13.92
N GLY A 82 -5.47 25.00 -12.72
CA GLY A 82 -6.25 25.68 -11.68
C GLY A 82 -7.15 24.76 -10.85
N ARG A 83 -7.32 23.49 -11.24
CA ARG A 83 -8.02 22.50 -10.40
C ARG A 83 -7.14 22.06 -9.23
N GLN A 84 -7.74 21.54 -8.17
CA GLN A 84 -7.00 20.97 -7.05
C GLN A 84 -7.06 19.43 -7.09
N ARG A 85 -5.94 18.79 -6.78
CA ARG A 85 -5.87 17.34 -6.56
C ARG A 85 -6.03 17.07 -5.06
N PRO A 86 -7.12 16.41 -4.64
CA PRO A 86 -7.25 15.98 -3.26
C PRO A 86 -6.30 14.80 -3.00
N LEU A 87 -5.55 14.89 -1.91
CA LEU A 87 -4.71 13.83 -1.35
C LEU A 87 -5.19 13.49 0.07
N GLY A 88 -4.95 12.26 0.49
CA GLY A 88 -5.23 11.78 1.84
C GLY A 88 -3.95 11.42 2.55
N VAL A 89 -3.49 12.25 3.49
CA VAL A 89 -2.25 12.01 4.25
C VAL A 89 -2.57 11.13 5.46
N THR A 90 -2.06 9.90 5.46
CA THR A 90 -2.23 8.95 6.57
C THR A 90 -1.35 9.32 7.78
N SER A 91 -1.72 8.81 8.96
CA SER A 91 -0.87 8.91 10.15
C SER A 91 0.44 8.16 9.95
N LEU A 92 1.45 8.50 10.75
CA LEU A 92 2.76 7.89 10.62
C LEU A 92 2.73 6.40 10.98
N GLU A 93 2.00 6.01 12.02
CA GLU A 93 1.83 4.59 12.37
C GLU A 93 1.18 3.81 11.23
N ASP A 94 0.13 4.36 10.61
CA ASP A 94 -0.51 3.71 9.47
C ASP A 94 0.47 3.54 8.30
N LYS A 95 1.31 4.54 8.01
CA LYS A 95 2.36 4.43 6.98
C LYS A 95 3.38 3.34 7.31
N ILE A 96 3.81 3.19 8.56
CA ILE A 96 4.75 2.15 8.97
C ILE A 96 4.14 0.76 8.70
N VAL A 97 2.89 0.55 9.10
CA VAL A 97 2.21 -0.75 8.90
C VAL A 97 1.92 -0.99 7.43
N GLN A 98 1.47 0.02 6.69
CA GLN A 98 1.24 -0.08 5.25
C GLN A 98 2.53 -0.40 4.50
N GLN A 99 3.66 0.22 4.86
CA GLN A 99 4.97 -0.07 4.27
C GLN A 99 5.41 -1.51 4.53
N ALA A 100 5.20 -2.02 5.76
CA ALA A 100 5.47 -3.43 6.07
C ALA A 100 4.61 -4.37 5.22
N VAL A 101 3.32 -4.05 5.05
CA VAL A 101 2.40 -4.81 4.19
C VAL A 101 2.83 -4.75 2.73
N VAL A 102 3.23 -3.59 2.20
CA VAL A 102 3.74 -3.45 0.82
C VAL A 102 4.94 -4.36 0.58
N THR A 103 5.89 -4.42 1.52
CA THR A 103 7.05 -5.33 1.41
C THR A 103 6.62 -6.79 1.27
N VAL A 104 5.64 -7.22 2.07
CA VAL A 104 5.07 -8.58 2.00
C VAL A 104 4.35 -8.81 0.68
N LEU A 105 3.49 -7.88 0.25
CA LEU A 105 2.73 -8.00 -0.99
C LEU A 105 3.64 -8.05 -2.21
N ASN A 106 4.68 -7.23 -2.25
CA ASN A 106 5.66 -7.26 -3.33
C ASN A 106 6.30 -8.65 -3.46
N ALA A 107 6.72 -9.26 -2.35
CA ALA A 107 7.29 -10.60 -2.36
C ALA A 107 6.30 -11.69 -2.83
N ILE A 108 5.00 -11.51 -2.60
CA ILE A 108 3.97 -12.46 -3.06
C ILE A 108 3.70 -12.31 -4.56
N TYR A 109 3.68 -11.08 -5.06
CA TYR A 109 3.19 -10.76 -6.41
C TYR A 109 4.31 -10.56 -7.45
N GLU A 110 5.57 -10.42 -7.04
CA GLU A 110 6.71 -10.23 -7.96
C GLU A 110 6.78 -11.30 -9.07
N GLU A 111 6.50 -12.56 -8.72
CA GLU A 111 6.51 -13.69 -9.66
C GLU A 111 5.37 -13.64 -10.69
N ASP A 112 4.23 -13.01 -10.34
CA ASP A 112 3.01 -13.04 -11.16
C ASP A 112 2.94 -11.86 -12.15
N PHE A 113 3.59 -10.73 -11.87
CA PHE A 113 3.57 -9.51 -12.71
C PHE A 113 4.71 -9.44 -13.74
N LEU A 114 5.32 -10.57 -14.09
CA LEU A 114 6.37 -10.65 -15.09
C LEU A 114 5.81 -10.44 -16.51
N GLY A 115 6.49 -9.60 -17.30
CA GLY A 115 6.23 -9.46 -18.75
C GLY A 115 6.03 -8.02 -19.22
N PHE A 116 5.01 -7.32 -18.72
CA PHE A 116 4.59 -6.03 -19.30
C PHE A 116 4.05 -4.98 -18.30
N SER A 117 4.19 -5.21 -17.00
CA SER A 117 3.81 -4.24 -15.97
C SER A 117 5.01 -3.41 -15.53
N TYR A 118 4.99 -2.10 -15.76
CA TYR A 118 6.13 -1.21 -15.44
C TYR A 118 5.82 -0.18 -14.35
N GLY A 119 4.54 0.05 -14.05
CA GLY A 119 4.11 1.03 -13.06
C GLY A 119 4.29 0.52 -11.64
N PHE A 120 4.85 1.34 -10.75
CA PHE A 120 4.93 1.12 -9.30
C PHE A 120 5.71 -0.14 -8.84
N TRP A 121 6.47 -0.79 -9.74
CA TRP A 121 7.30 -1.94 -9.41
C TRP A 121 8.75 -1.56 -9.10
N PRO A 122 9.36 -2.11 -8.04
CA PRO A 122 10.79 -1.94 -7.79
C PRO A 122 11.62 -2.37 -9.00
N GLY A 123 12.63 -1.57 -9.37
CA GLY A 123 13.53 -1.88 -10.48
C GLY A 123 12.93 -1.70 -11.89
N ARG A 124 11.67 -1.27 -12.03
CA ARG A 124 11.05 -0.94 -13.31
C ARG A 124 10.75 0.56 -13.41
N SER A 125 10.91 1.10 -14.62
CA SER A 125 10.70 2.53 -14.90
C SER A 125 9.89 2.74 -16.17
N GLN A 126 9.39 3.97 -16.33
CA GLN A 126 8.74 4.44 -17.56
C GLN A 126 9.63 4.26 -18.81
N HIS A 127 10.96 4.32 -18.65
CA HIS A 127 11.90 4.10 -19.74
C HIS A 127 11.91 2.64 -20.19
N ASN A 128 11.81 1.69 -19.26
CA ASN A 128 11.71 0.27 -19.61
C ASN A 128 10.41 -0.04 -20.37
N ALA A 129 9.30 0.63 -20.03
CA ALA A 129 8.05 0.52 -20.78
C ALA A 129 8.21 1.02 -22.22
N LEU A 130 8.86 2.17 -22.40
CA LEU A 130 9.13 2.75 -23.72
C LEU A 130 10.07 1.88 -24.55
N ASP A 131 11.10 1.30 -23.93
CA ASP A 131 12.04 0.39 -24.59
C ASP A 131 11.31 -0.87 -25.08
N ALA A 132 10.48 -1.48 -24.23
CA ALA A 132 9.69 -2.65 -24.59
C ALA A 132 8.70 -2.36 -25.73
N LEU A 133 8.01 -1.22 -25.66
CA LEU A 133 7.13 -0.75 -26.74
C LEU A 133 7.91 -0.54 -28.04
N THR A 134 9.09 0.09 -27.98
CA THR A 134 9.95 0.34 -29.14
C THR A 134 10.40 -0.97 -29.78
N VAL A 135 10.80 -1.96 -28.98
CA VAL A 135 11.16 -3.30 -29.47
C VAL A 135 9.95 -3.98 -30.13
N ALA A 136 8.77 -3.93 -29.51
CA ALA A 136 7.56 -4.53 -30.06
C ALA A 136 7.18 -3.92 -31.41
N LEU A 137 7.19 -2.58 -31.53
CA LEU A 137 6.89 -1.87 -32.77
C LEU A 137 7.91 -2.13 -33.88
N LYS A 138 9.19 -2.33 -33.55
CA LYS A 138 10.25 -2.62 -34.54
C LYS A 138 10.30 -4.09 -34.97
N SER A 139 9.97 -5.01 -34.08
CA SER A 139 10.09 -6.46 -34.31
C SER A 139 8.82 -7.10 -34.87
N GLN A 140 7.65 -6.48 -34.66
CA GLN A 140 6.37 -6.98 -35.14
C GLN A 140 5.72 -6.03 -36.14
N LYS A 141 4.86 -6.56 -37.02
CA LYS A 141 4.05 -5.75 -37.95
C LYS A 141 2.82 -5.18 -37.22
N VAL A 142 3.06 -4.21 -36.35
CA VAL A 142 2.00 -3.49 -35.63
C VAL A 142 1.51 -2.33 -36.48
N ASN A 143 0.21 -2.33 -36.81
CA ASN A 143 -0.41 -1.26 -37.62
C ASN A 143 -1.23 -0.27 -36.79
N TRP A 144 -1.62 -0.65 -35.56
CA TRP A 144 -2.51 0.12 -34.71
C TRP A 144 -2.05 0.02 -33.25
N ILE A 145 -2.11 1.13 -32.53
CA ILE A 145 -1.87 1.20 -31.09
C ILE A 145 -3.17 1.64 -30.43
N LEU A 146 -3.63 0.88 -29.44
CA LEU A 146 -4.75 1.26 -28.59
C LEU A 146 -4.20 1.97 -27.37
N ASP A 147 -4.50 3.25 -27.24
CA ASP A 147 -4.25 4.02 -26.01
C ASP A 147 -5.52 3.99 -25.15
N ALA A 148 -5.41 3.52 -23.92
CA ALA A 148 -6.52 3.35 -23.01
C ALA A 148 -6.11 3.77 -21.59
N ASP A 149 -6.93 4.61 -20.97
CA ASP A 149 -6.74 5.09 -19.61
C ASP A 149 -8.02 4.89 -18.78
N ILE A 150 -7.84 4.59 -17.48
CA ILE A 150 -8.96 4.40 -16.56
C ILE A 150 -9.19 5.71 -15.82
N THR A 151 -10.33 6.34 -16.10
CA THR A 151 -10.74 7.56 -15.41
C THR A 151 -10.96 7.25 -13.93
N SER A 152 -10.45 8.13 -13.05
CA SER A 152 -10.73 8.08 -11.61
C SER A 152 -10.42 6.74 -10.92
N LEU A 153 -9.44 5.97 -11.40
CA LEU A 153 -9.11 4.63 -10.88
C LEU A 153 -9.10 4.57 -9.34
N PHE A 154 -8.38 5.48 -8.68
CA PHE A 154 -8.28 5.46 -7.22
C PHE A 154 -9.52 6.01 -6.49
N ASP A 155 -10.43 6.71 -7.15
CA ASP A 155 -11.64 7.24 -6.50
C ASP A 155 -12.82 6.27 -6.54
N GLU A 156 -12.84 5.36 -7.51
CA GLU A 156 -14.00 4.52 -7.83
C GLU A 156 -13.79 3.03 -7.55
N ILE A 157 -12.63 2.65 -7.00
CA ILE A 157 -12.38 1.25 -6.62
C ILE A 157 -13.37 0.80 -5.55
N ASP A 158 -14.11 -0.26 -5.86
CA ASP A 158 -14.98 -0.93 -4.90
C ASP A 158 -14.15 -1.75 -3.89
N HIS A 159 -14.46 -1.59 -2.60
CA HIS A 159 -13.70 -2.22 -1.52
C HIS A 159 -13.94 -3.72 -1.44
N GLU A 160 -15.15 -4.19 -1.74
CA GLU A 160 -15.50 -5.61 -1.71
C GLU A 160 -14.76 -6.34 -2.82
N TRP A 161 -14.80 -5.81 -4.05
CA TRP A 161 -14.04 -6.35 -5.16
C TRP A 161 -12.53 -6.35 -4.89
N MET A 162 -11.99 -5.25 -4.35
CA MET A 162 -10.57 -5.17 -3.99
C MET A 162 -10.17 -6.29 -3.02
N LEU A 163 -10.96 -6.51 -1.96
CA LEU A 163 -10.68 -7.55 -0.98
C LEU A 163 -10.87 -8.96 -1.55
N MET A 164 -11.85 -9.16 -2.43
CA MET A 164 -12.04 -10.43 -3.14
C MET A 164 -10.83 -10.77 -4.03
N PHE A 165 -10.33 -9.80 -4.80
CA PHE A 165 -9.15 -10.01 -5.65
C PHE A 165 -7.90 -10.32 -4.83
N LEU A 166 -7.68 -9.60 -3.74
CA LEU A 166 -6.57 -9.90 -2.82
C LEU A 166 -6.72 -11.30 -2.20
N GLY A 167 -7.94 -11.70 -1.88
CA GLY A 167 -8.27 -13.01 -1.30
C GLY A 167 -7.97 -14.21 -2.21
N HIS A 168 -7.85 -14.02 -3.53
CA HIS A 168 -7.44 -15.10 -4.43
C HIS A 168 -6.00 -15.57 -4.18
N ARG A 169 -5.13 -14.68 -3.69
CA ARG A 169 -3.71 -14.97 -3.46
C ARG A 169 -3.34 -15.00 -1.98
N ILE A 170 -4.07 -14.22 -1.16
CA ILE A 170 -3.78 -14.02 0.26
C ILE A 170 -4.83 -14.75 1.09
N ALA A 171 -4.42 -15.85 1.74
CA ALA A 171 -5.29 -16.58 2.66
C ALA A 171 -5.33 -15.94 4.07
N ASP A 172 -4.38 -15.07 4.40
CA ASP A 172 -4.26 -14.44 5.72
C ASP A 172 -5.38 -13.42 5.98
N ARG A 173 -6.35 -13.81 6.82
CA ARG A 173 -7.49 -12.98 7.20
C ARG A 173 -7.11 -11.76 8.03
N HIS A 174 -6.02 -11.84 8.80
CA HIS A 174 -5.56 -10.69 9.58
C HIS A 174 -5.00 -9.61 8.65
N LEU A 175 -4.24 -10.01 7.63
CA LEU A 175 -3.72 -9.09 6.62
C LEU A 175 -4.86 -8.44 5.81
N LEU A 176 -5.81 -9.23 5.31
CA LEU A 176 -7.00 -8.70 4.62
C LEU A 176 -7.82 -7.77 5.53
N GLY A 177 -7.94 -8.11 6.82
CA GLY A 177 -8.59 -7.27 7.81
C GLY A 177 -7.89 -5.92 8.03
N LEU A 178 -6.55 -5.88 8.01
CA LEU A 178 -5.80 -4.61 8.06
C LEU A 178 -6.06 -3.74 6.84
N ILE A 179 -6.04 -4.33 5.65
CA ILE A 179 -6.33 -3.63 4.40
C ILE A 179 -7.75 -3.07 4.43
N CYS A 180 -8.73 -3.88 4.83
CA CYS A 180 -10.12 -3.46 5.00
C CYS A 180 -10.24 -2.26 5.98
N LYS A 181 -9.54 -2.28 7.11
CA LYS A 181 -9.51 -1.16 8.06
C LYS A 181 -9.01 0.13 7.39
N TRP A 182 -7.99 0.09 6.53
CA TRP A 182 -7.50 1.27 5.81
C TRP A 182 -8.48 1.78 4.76
N LEU A 183 -9.09 0.87 3.99
CA LEU A 183 -10.11 1.21 2.99
C LEU A 183 -11.28 1.95 3.63
N GLN A 184 -11.71 1.51 4.82
CA GLN A 184 -12.86 2.08 5.53
C GLN A 184 -12.50 3.24 6.50
N ALA A 185 -11.21 3.55 6.66
CA ALA A 185 -10.75 4.55 7.63
C ALA A 185 -11.32 5.95 7.35
N GLY A 186 -11.58 6.26 6.08
CA GLY A 186 -12.16 7.53 5.64
C GLY A 186 -11.15 8.67 5.57
N VAL A 187 -11.68 9.87 5.41
CA VAL A 187 -10.90 11.10 5.30
C VAL A 187 -11.41 12.11 6.33
N MET A 188 -10.50 12.81 7.00
CA MET A 188 -10.79 13.97 7.83
C MET A 188 -10.65 15.24 7.00
N GLU A 189 -11.73 16.00 6.91
CA GLU A 189 -11.86 17.21 6.11
C GLU A 189 -12.69 18.24 6.88
N ASP A 190 -12.14 19.44 7.07
CA ASP A 190 -12.75 20.54 7.85
C ASP A 190 -13.25 20.11 9.25
N GLY A 191 -12.46 19.28 9.94
CA GLY A 191 -12.78 18.76 11.27
C GLY A 191 -13.90 17.72 11.29
N ARG A 192 -14.36 17.27 10.13
CA ARG A 192 -15.39 16.22 10.00
C ARG A 192 -14.80 14.98 9.35
N ARG A 193 -15.18 13.82 9.88
CA ARG A 193 -14.85 12.53 9.26
C ARG A 193 -15.86 12.25 8.15
N VAL A 194 -15.36 12.14 6.93
CA VAL A 194 -16.08 11.64 5.77
C VAL A 194 -15.77 10.16 5.64
N ALA A 195 -16.80 9.32 5.64
CA ALA A 195 -16.64 7.88 5.45
C ALA A 195 -16.17 7.58 4.01
N ALA A 196 -15.27 6.60 3.87
CA ALA A 196 -14.89 6.07 2.56
C ALA A 196 -15.79 4.89 2.23
N THR A 197 -16.75 5.10 1.32
CA THR A 197 -17.62 4.03 0.80
C THR A 197 -17.04 3.37 -0.45
N GLN A 198 -16.10 4.04 -1.12
CA GLN A 198 -15.38 3.58 -2.30
C GLN A 198 -14.06 4.35 -2.44
N GLY A 199 -13.17 3.86 -3.30
CA GLY A 199 -11.88 4.46 -3.60
C GLY A 199 -10.78 4.12 -2.59
N LEU A 200 -9.56 4.49 -2.93
CA LEU A 200 -8.34 4.31 -2.16
C LEU A 200 -7.82 5.67 -1.69
N PRO A 201 -7.27 5.76 -0.46
CA PRO A 201 -6.53 6.94 -0.04
C PRO A 201 -5.41 7.28 -1.03
N LYS A 202 -5.45 8.50 -1.58
CA LYS A 202 -4.43 9.01 -2.50
C LYS A 202 -3.23 9.53 -1.71
N ALA A 203 -2.37 8.64 -1.25
CA ALA A 203 -1.01 8.94 -0.82
C ALA A 203 -0.12 7.71 -1.04
N ARG A 204 1.15 7.97 -1.35
CA ARG A 204 2.18 6.93 -1.28
C ARG A 204 2.65 6.82 0.18
N CYS A 205 2.87 5.61 0.64
CA CYS A 205 3.57 5.35 1.91
C CYS A 205 5.02 5.82 1.80
#